data_AF-A0A222P7M3-F1
#
_entry.id   AF-A0A222P7M3-F1
#
_cell.length_a   1.000
_cell.length_b   1.000
_cell.length_c   1.000
_cell.angle_alpha   90.00
_cell.angle_beta   90.00
_cell.angle_gamma   90.00
#
_symmetry.space_group_name_H-M   'P 1'
#
loop_
_entity.id
_entity.type
_entity.pdbx_description
1 polymer ?
#
loop_
_entity_poly.entity_id
_entity_poly.type
_entity_poly.pdbx_seq_one_letter_code
_entity_poly.pdbx_strand_id
1 'polypeptide(L)'
;MILKNYKYINLAYPVRLLIFLICISVPIILKFEVFIIGICFVVSVFIIFGTNACEKAIQKELNRRMSKLPVPKNQIFKWMKDSSIGYAFTDLSKGTIWICSTQTKFELHIYLISEFDIIESFEKIQFRKHSNTVQENELREFTIYKF
;
A
#
# COMPACT_ATOMS: atom_id res chain seq x y z
N MET A 1 5.47 18.09 -2.16
CA MET A 1 5.08 18.17 -0.72
C MET A 1 4.73 16.77 -0.21
N ILE A 2 5.17 16.38 0.99
CA ILE A 2 4.89 15.05 1.57
C ILE A 2 4.11 15.22 2.86
N LEU A 3 2.93 14.59 2.96
CA LEU A 3 2.14 14.51 4.20
C LEU A 3 2.20 13.08 4.77
N LYS A 4 2.60 12.96 6.04
CA LYS A 4 2.74 11.66 6.74
C LYS A 4 1.43 11.06 7.27
N ASN A 5 0.28 11.61 6.87
CA ASN A 5 -1.02 11.35 7.50
C ASN A 5 -1.52 9.90 7.40
N TYR A 6 -1.03 9.09 6.46
CA TYR A 6 -1.53 7.73 6.23
C TYR A 6 -0.50 6.63 6.54
N LYS A 7 0.64 7.00 7.15
CA LYS A 7 1.69 6.05 7.53
C LYS A 7 1.21 4.93 8.45
N TYR A 8 0.17 5.18 9.26
CA TYR A 8 -0.45 4.17 10.12
C TYR A 8 -1.04 2.99 9.36
N ILE A 9 -1.41 3.16 8.08
CA ILE A 9 -1.91 2.06 7.24
C ILE A 9 -0.83 0.97 7.11
N ASN A 10 0.45 1.36 7.14
CA ASN A 10 1.56 0.42 7.12
C ASN A 10 1.64 -0.46 8.38
N LEU A 11 0.98 -0.08 9.49
CA LEU A 11 0.89 -0.91 10.70
C LEU A 11 0.01 -2.16 10.50
N ALA A 12 -0.79 -2.22 9.44
CA ALA A 12 -1.58 -3.43 9.14
C ALA A 12 -0.70 -4.66 8.88
N TYR A 13 0.49 -4.48 8.29
CA TYR A 13 1.43 -5.57 8.01
C TYR A 13 2.03 -6.20 9.30
N PRO A 14 2.61 -5.45 10.26
CA PRO A 14 3.09 -6.04 11.51
C PRO A 14 1.96 -6.60 12.38
N VAL A 15 0.75 -6.03 12.33
CA VAL A 15 -0.41 -6.59 13.06
C VAL A 15 -0.78 -7.98 12.56
N ARG A 16 -0.72 -8.23 11.24
CA ARG A 16 -0.92 -9.57 10.66
C ARG A 16 0.06 -10.59 11.26
N LEU A 17 1.31 -10.20 11.40
CA LEU A 17 2.36 -11.05 11.98
C LEU A 17 2.17 -11.27 13.49
N LEU A 18 1.72 -10.25 14.23
CA LEU A 18 1.37 -10.40 15.65
C LEU A 18 0.22 -11.39 15.87
N ILE A 19 -0.84 -11.30 15.06
CA ILE A 19 -1.96 -12.25 15.13
C ILE A 19 -1.46 -13.68 14.88
N PHE A 20 -0.59 -13.87 13.89
CA PHE A 20 0.03 -15.17 13.60
C PHE A 20 0.83 -15.72 14.78
N LEU A 21 1.65 -14.89 15.41
CA LEU A 21 2.43 -15.29 16.59
C LEU A 21 1.54 -15.68 17.76
N ILE A 22 0.43 -14.97 17.98
CA ILE A 22 -0.55 -15.31 19.02
C ILE A 22 -1.22 -16.66 18.72
N CYS A 23 -1.65 -16.89 17.47
CA CYS A 23 -2.29 -18.14 17.08
C CYS A 23 -1.40 -19.38 17.29
N ILE A 24 -0.08 -19.23 17.12
CA ILE A 24 0.88 -20.33 17.33
C ILE A 24 1.30 -20.45 18.80
N SER A 25 1.41 -19.33 19.53
CA SER A 25 1.87 -19.36 20.92
C SER A 25 0.83 -19.96 21.88
N VAL A 26 -0.47 -19.73 21.63
CA VAL A 26 -1.56 -20.26 22.46
C VAL A 26 -1.47 -21.80 22.64
N PRO A 27 -1.42 -22.62 21.58
CA PRO A 27 -1.34 -24.07 21.74
C PRO A 27 -0.02 -24.55 22.37
N ILE A 28 1.08 -23.80 22.20
CA ILE A 28 2.37 -24.08 22.84
C ILE A 28 2.30 -23.83 24.36
N ILE A 29 1.76 -22.68 24.76
CA ILE A 29 1.60 -22.28 26.17
C ILE A 29 0.69 -23.26 26.92
N LEU A 30 -0.38 -23.69 26.26
CA LEU A 30 -1.35 -24.64 26.80
C LEU A 30 -0.86 -26.10 26.75
N LYS A 31 0.38 -26.34 26.29
CA LYS A 31 1.04 -27.65 26.24
C LYS A 31 0.22 -28.73 25.51
N PHE A 32 -0.39 -28.36 24.38
CA PHE A 32 -1.04 -29.35 23.52
C PHE A 32 -0.03 -30.36 22.95
N GLU A 33 -0.53 -31.50 22.48
CA GLU A 33 0.29 -32.48 21.78
C GLU A 33 0.94 -31.88 20.53
N VAL A 34 2.16 -32.32 20.22
CA VAL A 34 2.96 -31.83 19.08
C VAL A 34 2.20 -31.94 17.76
N PHE A 35 1.39 -32.98 17.59
CA PHE A 35 0.54 -33.18 16.41
C PHE A 35 -0.52 -32.06 16.26
N ILE A 36 -1.19 -31.69 17.36
CA ILE A 36 -2.19 -30.61 17.38
C ILE A 36 -1.52 -29.27 17.11
N ILE A 37 -0.34 -29.02 17.69
CA ILE A 37 0.46 -27.80 17.44
C ILE A 37 0.80 -27.71 15.94
N GLY A 38 1.21 -28.81 15.32
CA GLY A 38 1.50 -28.88 13.88
C GLY A 38 0.28 -28.51 13.02
N ILE A 39 -0.90 -29.06 13.34
CA ILE A 39 -2.14 -28.73 12.62
C ILE A 39 -2.50 -27.25 12.79
N CYS A 40 -2.46 -26.73 14.03
CA CYS A 40 -2.74 -25.33 14.32
C CYS A 40 -1.79 -24.39 13.56
N PHE A 41 -0.51 -24.75 13.43
CA PHE A 41 0.46 -23.99 12.66
C PHE A 41 0.07 -23.93 11.19
N VAL A 42 -0.18 -25.08 10.55
CA VAL A 42 -0.53 -25.16 9.13
C VAL A 42 -1.81 -24.37 8.84
N VAL A 43 -2.86 -24.57 9.64
CA VAL A 43 -4.12 -23.84 9.49
C VAL A 43 -3.93 -22.33 9.66
N SER A 44 -3.14 -21.91 10.66
CA SER A 44 -2.85 -20.49 10.88
C SER A 44 -2.09 -19.86 9.71
N VAL A 45 -1.12 -20.57 9.11
CA VAL A 45 -0.42 -20.11 7.90
C VAL A 45 -1.41 -19.91 6.76
N PHE A 46 -2.30 -20.87 6.49
CA PHE A 46 -3.28 -20.76 5.40
C PHE A 46 -4.27 -19.63 5.60
N ILE A 47 -4.81 -19.45 6.81
CA ILE A 47 -5.79 -18.39 7.08
C ILE A 47 -5.12 -17.01 6.98
N ILE A 48 -3.94 -16.85 7.59
CA ILE A 48 -3.30 -15.56 7.73
C ILE A 48 -2.54 -15.16 6.46
N PHE A 49 -1.81 -16.08 5.83
CA PHE A 49 -0.97 -15.79 4.66
C PHE A 49 -1.58 -16.24 3.34
N GLY A 50 -2.47 -17.23 3.35
CA GLY A 50 -3.16 -17.71 2.15
C GLY A 50 -4.31 -16.82 1.67
N THR A 51 -4.68 -15.79 2.43
CA THR A 51 -5.75 -14.85 2.07
C THR A 51 -5.23 -13.43 1.85
N ASN A 52 -5.80 -12.72 0.87
CA ASN A 52 -5.53 -11.29 0.61
C ASN A 52 -6.37 -10.37 1.51
N ALA A 53 -6.74 -10.82 2.71
CA ALA A 53 -7.65 -10.09 3.60
C ALA A 53 -7.02 -8.79 4.12
N CYS A 54 -5.72 -8.83 4.45
CA CYS A 54 -4.97 -7.66 4.90
C CYS A 54 -4.90 -6.59 3.80
N GLU A 55 -4.58 -7.02 2.59
CA GLU A 55 -4.44 -6.19 1.39
C GLU A 55 -5.78 -5.52 1.04
N LYS A 56 -6.88 -6.29 1.08
CA LYS A 56 -8.24 -5.74 0.89
C LYS A 56 -8.62 -4.72 1.97
N ALA A 57 -8.25 -4.96 3.23
CA ALA A 57 -8.51 -4.02 4.32
C ALA A 57 -7.72 -2.71 4.14
N ILE A 58 -6.43 -2.81 3.79
CA ILE A 58 -5.57 -1.68 3.45
C ILE A 58 -6.16 -0.88 2.29
N GLN A 59 -6.55 -1.56 1.20
CA GLN A 59 -7.12 -0.92 0.02
C GLN A 59 -8.43 -0.19 0.36
N LYS A 60 -9.31 -0.81 1.16
CA LYS A 60 -10.57 -0.21 1.60
C LYS A 60 -10.34 1.05 2.43
N GLU A 61 -9.43 1.01 3.39
CA GLU A 61 -9.11 2.17 4.23
C GLU A 61 -8.43 3.29 3.43
N LEU A 62 -7.47 2.94 2.57
CA LEU A 62 -6.81 3.88 1.66
C LEU A 62 -7.85 4.59 0.77
N ASN A 63 -8.74 3.82 0.13
CA ASN A 63 -9.81 4.37 -0.71
C ASN A 63 -10.73 5.33 0.07
N ARG A 64 -11.10 4.96 1.30
CA ARG A 64 -11.96 5.77 2.18
C ARG A 64 -11.31 7.09 2.57
N ARG A 65 -9.99 7.09 2.80
CA ARG A 65 -9.25 8.30 3.19
C ARG A 65 -9.00 9.22 2.00
N MET A 66 -8.58 8.64 0.88
CA MET A 66 -8.31 9.41 -0.34
C MET A 66 -9.59 10.02 -0.92
N SER A 67 -10.73 9.34 -0.86
CA SER A 67 -12.01 9.90 -1.32
C SER A 67 -12.47 11.12 -0.51
N LYS A 68 -12.19 11.13 0.80
CA LYS A 68 -12.55 12.23 1.73
C LYS A 68 -11.67 13.47 1.62
N LEU A 69 -10.58 13.43 0.87
CA LEU A 69 -9.74 14.61 0.66
C LEU A 69 -10.55 15.73 -0.02
N PRO A 70 -10.55 16.97 0.50
CA PRO A 70 -11.28 18.10 -0.06
C PRO A 70 -10.50 18.72 -1.24
N VAL A 71 -10.17 17.90 -2.22
CA VAL A 71 -9.40 18.26 -3.42
C VAL A 71 -10.15 17.74 -4.65
N PRO A 72 -10.21 18.49 -5.77
CA PRO A 72 -10.74 18.01 -7.03
C PRO A 72 -9.99 16.75 -7.48
N LYS A 73 -10.73 15.73 -7.90
CA LYS A 73 -10.17 14.47 -8.39
C LYS A 73 -10.63 14.30 -9.82
N ASN A 74 -9.75 14.54 -10.78
CA ASN A 74 -10.09 14.46 -12.20
C ASN A 74 -9.94 13.03 -12.70
N GLN A 75 -8.72 12.49 -12.68
CA GLN A 75 -8.46 11.09 -13.02
C GLN A 75 -8.04 10.35 -11.76
N ILE A 76 -8.67 9.21 -11.48
CA ILE A 76 -8.41 8.40 -10.29
C ILE A 76 -7.86 7.04 -10.73
N PHE A 77 -6.73 6.67 -10.15
CA PHE A 77 -6.07 5.39 -10.34
C PHE A 77 -6.06 4.63 -9.02
N LYS A 78 -6.54 3.39 -9.01
CA LYS A 78 -6.54 2.51 -7.84
C LYS A 78 -5.99 1.17 -8.26
N TRP A 79 -5.01 0.65 -7.52
CA TRP A 79 -4.42 -0.65 -7.83
C TRP A 79 -4.23 -1.54 -6.61
N MET A 80 -4.25 -2.85 -6.85
CA MET A 80 -3.88 -3.91 -5.93
C MET A 80 -3.34 -5.08 -6.75
N LYS A 81 -2.03 -5.09 -7.01
CA LYS A 81 -1.34 -6.11 -7.82
C LYS A 81 -0.10 -6.58 -7.06
N ASP A 82 0.05 -7.88 -6.85
CA ASP A 82 1.24 -8.50 -6.22
C ASP A 82 1.70 -7.80 -4.93
N SER A 83 0.77 -7.55 -4.00
CA SER A 83 0.99 -6.79 -2.74
C SER A 83 1.28 -5.28 -2.90
N SER A 84 1.43 -4.78 -4.13
CA SER A 84 1.45 -3.35 -4.43
C SER A 84 0.02 -2.80 -4.40
N ILE A 85 -0.27 -2.02 -3.36
CA ILE A 85 -1.54 -1.31 -3.20
C ILE A 85 -1.28 0.18 -3.34
N GLY A 86 -2.16 0.88 -4.04
CA GLY A 86 -2.07 2.33 -4.08
C GLY A 86 -3.28 3.02 -4.66
N TYR A 87 -3.29 4.33 -4.42
CA TYR A 87 -4.27 5.27 -4.89
C TYR A 87 -3.53 6.49 -5.39
N ALA A 88 -3.80 6.88 -6.63
CA ALA A 88 -3.34 8.14 -7.16
C ALA A 88 -4.49 8.90 -7.81
N PHE A 89 -4.41 10.21 -7.83
CA PHE A 89 -5.31 11.03 -8.64
C PHE A 89 -4.63 12.29 -9.14
N THR A 90 -5.16 12.85 -10.23
CA THR A 90 -4.73 14.14 -10.76
C THR A 90 -5.69 15.24 -10.33
N ASP A 91 -5.10 16.39 -9.98
CA ASP A 91 -5.79 17.65 -9.79
C ASP A 91 -5.36 18.57 -10.94
N LEU A 92 -6.22 18.66 -11.97
CA LEU A 92 -5.96 19.47 -13.16
C LEU A 92 -5.92 20.97 -12.85
N SER A 93 -6.59 21.42 -11.79
CA SER A 93 -6.61 22.84 -11.43
C SER A 93 -5.23 23.35 -11.00
N LYS A 94 -4.40 22.46 -10.45
CA LYS A 94 -3.05 22.76 -9.97
C LYS A 94 -1.96 22.06 -10.79
N GLY A 95 -2.32 21.22 -11.77
CA GLY A 95 -1.37 20.39 -12.52
C GLY A 95 -0.58 19.43 -11.62
N THR A 96 -1.21 18.93 -10.55
CA THR A 96 -0.54 18.07 -9.57
C THR A 96 -1.05 16.63 -9.62
N ILE A 97 -0.15 15.70 -9.32
CA ILE A 97 -0.48 14.30 -9.05
C ILE A 97 -0.30 14.01 -7.57
N TRP A 98 -1.32 13.38 -7.00
CA TRP A 98 -1.37 12.98 -5.62
C TRP A 98 -1.25 11.46 -5.58
N ILE A 99 -0.27 10.93 -4.86
CA ILE A 99 -0.04 9.50 -4.76
C ILE A 99 0.13 9.07 -3.30
N CYS A 100 -0.58 8.01 -2.94
CA CYS A 100 -0.42 7.32 -1.66
C CYS A 100 -0.46 5.82 -1.92
N SER A 101 0.64 5.12 -1.67
CA SER A 101 0.80 3.72 -2.02
C SER A 101 1.82 3.01 -1.13
N THR A 102 1.93 1.70 -1.30
CA THR A 102 3.03 0.89 -0.76
C THR A 102 4.41 1.44 -1.14
N GLN A 103 4.59 1.98 -2.35
CA GLN A 103 5.85 2.60 -2.80
C GLN A 103 6.19 3.87 -2.00
N THR A 104 5.19 4.63 -1.56
CA THR A 104 5.38 5.80 -0.69
C THR A 104 5.30 5.44 0.81
N LYS A 105 5.26 4.15 1.17
CA LYS A 105 4.98 3.69 2.55
C LYS A 105 3.70 4.30 3.14
N PHE A 106 2.71 4.55 2.28
CA PHE A 106 1.46 5.26 2.58
C PHE A 106 1.66 6.69 3.11
N GLU A 107 2.78 7.33 2.79
CA GLU A 107 2.89 8.78 2.89
C GLU A 107 2.21 9.39 1.65
N LEU A 108 1.47 10.49 1.82
CA LEU A 108 0.81 11.17 0.71
C LEU A 108 1.81 12.12 0.05
N HIS A 109 2.22 11.79 -1.16
CA HIS A 109 3.12 12.61 -1.94
C HIS A 109 2.32 13.42 -2.95
N ILE A 110 2.65 14.69 -3.04
CA ILE A 110 2.07 15.64 -3.98
C ILE A 110 3.19 16.16 -4.84
N TYR A 111 3.07 15.94 -6.13
CA TYR A 111 4.05 16.33 -7.13
C TYR A 111 3.42 17.12 -8.27
N LEU A 112 4.20 17.99 -8.91
CA LEU A 112 3.81 18.61 -10.17
C LEU A 112 3.97 17.59 -11.30
N ILE A 113 2.97 17.49 -12.18
CA ILE A 113 3.00 16.54 -13.30
C ILE A 113 4.16 16.84 -14.26
N SER A 114 4.49 18.13 -14.44
CA SER A 114 5.59 18.61 -15.28
C SER A 114 6.99 18.21 -14.80
N GLU A 115 7.13 17.64 -13.59
CA GLU A 115 8.43 17.17 -13.09
C GLU A 115 8.79 15.76 -13.61
N PHE A 116 7.89 15.10 -14.35
CA PHE A 116 8.02 13.69 -14.70
C PHE A 116 7.95 13.43 -16.19
N ASP A 117 8.81 12.53 -16.64
CA ASP A 117 8.63 11.76 -17.86
C ASP A 117 7.61 10.65 -17.59
N ILE A 118 6.55 10.62 -18.38
CA ILE A 118 5.46 9.66 -18.25
C ILE A 118 5.60 8.61 -19.35
N ILE A 119 5.90 7.37 -18.95
CA ILE A 119 5.96 6.22 -19.86
C ILE A 119 4.72 5.37 -19.61
N GLU A 120 3.83 5.36 -20.59
CA GLU A 120 2.57 4.63 -20.51
C GLU A 120 2.67 3.31 -21.27
N SER A 121 2.29 2.24 -20.60
CA SER A 121 2.13 0.91 -21.19
C SER A 121 0.72 0.40 -20.92
N PHE A 122 0.37 -0.75 -21.51
CA PHE A 122 -0.93 -1.39 -21.31
C PHE A 122 -1.22 -1.68 -19.84
N GLU A 123 -0.26 -2.22 -19.09
CA GLU A 123 -0.48 -2.65 -17.70
C GLU A 123 -0.03 -1.63 -16.64
N LYS A 124 0.76 -0.63 -17.01
CA LYS A 124 1.34 0.31 -16.03
C LYS A 124 1.65 1.68 -16.63
N ILE A 125 1.62 2.70 -15.78
CA ILE A 125 2.10 4.05 -16.04
C ILE A 125 3.30 4.29 -15.12
N GLN A 126 4.45 4.59 -15.69
CA GLN A 126 5.68 4.84 -14.98
C GLN A 126 5.99 6.33 -15.04
N PHE A 127 6.22 6.92 -13.87
CA PHE A 127 6.56 8.33 -13.71
C PHE A 127 8.01 8.41 -13.26
N ARG A 128 8.87 9.04 -14.06
CA ARG A 128 10.30 9.22 -13.75
C ARG A 128 10.62 10.71 -13.63
N LYS A 129 11.19 11.14 -12.50
CA LYS A 129 11.59 12.55 -12.32
C LYS A 129 12.71 12.94 -13.29
N HIS A 130 12.67 14.18 -13.79
CA HIS A 130 13.72 14.72 -14.68
C HIS A 130 15.06 14.98 -13.96
N SER A 131 15.06 15.26 -12.66
CA SER A 131 16.25 15.73 -11.93
C SER A 131 16.90 14.68 -11.01
N ASN A 132 18.23 14.70 -10.95
CA ASN A 132 19.06 13.92 -10.03
C ASN A 132 19.07 14.44 -8.58
N THR A 133 18.59 15.66 -8.32
CA THR A 133 18.46 16.21 -6.96
C THR A 133 17.15 15.77 -6.33
N VAL A 134 17.09 14.51 -5.93
CA VAL A 134 15.98 13.96 -5.17
C VAL A 134 16.28 14.11 -3.69
N GLN A 135 15.42 14.82 -2.95
CA GLN A 135 15.50 14.86 -1.49
C GLN A 135 15.35 13.44 -0.93
N GLU A 136 15.99 13.10 0.18
CA GLU A 136 16.04 11.73 0.75
C GLU A 136 14.68 11.01 0.86
N ASN A 137 13.56 11.74 0.92
CA ASN A 137 12.21 11.20 1.09
C ASN A 137 11.35 11.24 -0.18
N GLU A 138 11.87 11.70 -1.32
CA GLU A 138 11.11 11.76 -2.57
C GLU A 138 11.35 10.52 -3.45
N LEU A 139 10.31 10.12 -4.20
CA LEU A 139 10.42 9.04 -5.17
C LEU A 139 11.09 9.56 -6.45
N ARG A 140 12.21 8.95 -6.83
CA ARG A 140 12.85 9.13 -8.15
C ARG A 140 11.95 8.64 -9.28
N GLU A 141 11.26 7.54 -9.02
CA GLU A 141 10.38 6.89 -9.95
C GLU A 141 9.24 6.23 -9.18
N PHE A 142 8.03 6.25 -9.75
CA PHE A 142 6.91 5.47 -9.21
C PHE A 142 6.06 4.90 -10.34
N THR A 143 5.39 3.79 -10.03
CA THR A 143 4.56 3.07 -11.01
C THR A 143 3.12 2.98 -10.52
N ILE A 144 2.19 3.37 -11.39
CA ILE A 144 0.76 3.11 -11.26
C ILE A 144 0.45 1.87 -12.10
N TYR A 145 -0.23 0.89 -11.52
CA TYR A 145 -0.70 -0.27 -12.26
C TYR A 145 -2.10 -0.03 -12.78
N LYS A 146 -2.33 -0.31 -14.07
CA LYS A 146 -3.63 -0.26 -14.72
C LYS A 146 -4.29 -1.63 -14.63
N PHE A 147 -5.62 -1.61 -14.49
CA PHE A 147 -6.48 -2.79 -14.61
C PHE A 147 -7.27 -2.69 -15.90
#